data_AF-A0A8J1YBL6-F1
#
_entry.id   AF-A0A8J1YBL6-F1
#
_cell.length_a   1.000
_cell.length_b   1.000
_cell.length_c   1.000
_cell.angle_alpha   90.00
_cell.angle_beta   90.00
_cell.angle_gamma   90.00
#
_symmetry.space_group_name_H-M   'P 1'
#
loop_
_entity.id
_entity.type
_entity.pdbx_description
1 polymer ?
#
loop_
_entity_poly.entity_id
_entity_poly.type
_entity_poly.pdbx_seq_one_letter_code
_entity_poly.pdbx_strand_id
1 'polypeptide(L)'
;MEFQLANLGFDRTQVAPSCEHTSILKFLKYDVYLYYGGEGVTDTSPLLSELQYFNNGDMQHLDPINLHKFSYTYGHGKTRLLFARYPNIATYYTVIVRNLFNNGTGWSSYVPVVSDGCHTQSTGWFNCGETYNLAARIVCTVVGVIGLFLCFFGHRFFRTEMFLVGATSTLLVSYILVLKYSTFSNIGQYITTGVSGLVGGILWFTFWYFVGIPVLSVLLIGLLLGYLISSIAFNLTPLGDLDYWATEFNYGMAFTCGILVVPVLLLAFTKQLNIIATSILGSFAVVVAIDVYIGSYMAYIIQDSIRKATIEDFRLVHTKPPFQTRDMILCVIWVLLTICGISFQNWREKDRKPFPDCPNTIRKLKARRRLAEMNTEGAPTPRTPLLADQQASARSYGIDPGSRSYGSPGTGAGAYPARTVDTSGFVDAGNTATDRQIDRYASQPT
;
A
#
# COMPACT_ATOMS: atom_id res chain seq x y z
N MET A 1 -22.31 4.72 16.29
CA MET A 1 -23.60 5.36 16.59
C MET A 1 -24.68 4.28 16.60
N GLU A 2 -25.56 4.30 17.58
CA GLU A 2 -26.73 3.41 17.64
C GLU A 2 -27.95 4.25 17.94
N PHE A 3 -29.06 3.99 17.25
CA PHE A 3 -30.31 4.72 17.43
C PHE A 3 -31.50 3.76 17.52
N GLN A 4 -32.49 4.13 18.33
CA GLN A 4 -33.71 3.33 18.52
C GLN A 4 -34.69 3.55 17.37
N LEU A 5 -35.55 2.58 17.09
CA LEU A 5 -36.57 2.70 16.05
C LEU A 5 -37.65 3.72 16.44
N ALA A 6 -37.98 4.61 15.50
CA ALA A 6 -39.11 5.54 15.61
C ALA A 6 -40.46 4.87 15.30
N ASN A 7 -41.54 5.47 15.79
CA ASN A 7 -42.91 5.10 15.46
C ASN A 7 -43.61 6.20 14.64
N LEU A 8 -44.72 5.85 13.98
CA LEU A 8 -45.64 6.83 13.43
C LEU A 8 -46.27 7.63 14.58
N GLY A 9 -46.53 8.92 14.32
CA GLY A 9 -47.23 9.77 15.27
C GLY A 9 -48.60 9.20 15.60
N PHE A 10 -48.92 9.13 16.89
CA PHE A 10 -50.21 8.69 17.42
C PHE A 10 -50.85 9.81 18.22
N ASP A 11 -52.18 9.78 18.35
CA ASP A 11 -52.89 10.77 19.16
C ASP A 11 -52.54 10.57 20.64
N ARG A 12 -52.43 11.67 21.40
CA ARG A 12 -52.05 11.66 22.82
C ARG A 12 -52.98 10.84 23.70
N THR A 13 -54.20 10.59 23.23
CA THR A 13 -55.24 9.82 23.92
C THR A 13 -55.10 8.31 23.73
N GLN A 14 -54.27 7.86 22.78
CA GLN A 14 -54.08 6.46 22.46
C GLN A 14 -52.83 5.89 23.14
N VAL A 15 -52.87 4.58 23.43
CA VAL A 15 -51.69 3.85 23.91
C VAL A 15 -50.64 3.84 22.79
N ALA A 16 -49.42 4.25 23.13
CA ALA A 16 -48.30 4.27 22.19
C ALA A 16 -48.09 2.87 21.58
N PRO A 17 -48.16 2.72 20.25
CA PRO A 17 -47.87 1.45 19.61
C PRO A 17 -46.39 1.07 19.80
N SER A 18 -46.07 -0.22 19.69
CA SER A 18 -44.66 -0.64 19.70
C SER A 18 -43.92 -0.15 18.45
N CYS A 19 -42.71 0.37 18.65
CA CYS A 19 -41.81 0.80 17.57
C CYS A 19 -41.26 -0.36 16.73
N GLU A 20 -41.44 -1.61 17.16
CA GLU A 20 -40.89 -2.80 16.48
C GLU A 20 -41.85 -3.43 15.47
N HIS A 21 -43.06 -2.87 15.31
CA HIS A 21 -44.03 -3.40 14.36
C HIS A 21 -43.57 -3.22 12.90
N THR A 22 -43.24 -4.33 12.26
CA THR A 22 -42.74 -4.46 10.87
C THR A 22 -43.63 -3.79 9.83
N SER A 23 -44.94 -3.68 10.08
CA SER A 23 -45.92 -3.04 9.20
C SER A 23 -45.78 -1.51 9.16
N ILE A 24 -45.41 -0.90 10.28
CA ILE A 24 -45.24 0.55 10.45
C ILE A 24 -43.90 0.99 9.85
N LEU A 25 -42.86 0.20 10.13
CA LEU A 25 -41.49 0.52 9.77
C LEU A 25 -41.26 0.61 8.26
N LYS A 26 -42.06 -0.10 7.43
CA LYS A 26 -42.03 0.02 5.96
C LYS A 26 -42.32 1.43 5.44
N PHE A 27 -43.01 2.25 6.22
CA PHE A 27 -43.34 3.63 5.88
C PHE A 27 -42.34 4.63 6.47
N LEU A 28 -41.24 4.18 7.06
CA LEU A 28 -40.24 5.05 7.65
C LEU A 28 -38.92 4.99 6.86
N LYS A 29 -38.39 6.16 6.53
CA LYS A 29 -37.07 6.33 5.95
C LYS A 29 -36.15 7.02 6.95
N TYR A 30 -35.00 6.41 7.23
CA TYR A 30 -33.99 6.95 8.13
C TYR A 30 -32.88 7.59 7.30
N ASP A 31 -32.73 8.91 7.44
CA ASP A 31 -31.65 9.67 6.84
C ASP A 31 -30.64 10.02 7.94
N VAL A 32 -29.46 9.40 7.88
CA VAL A 32 -28.36 9.65 8.81
C VAL A 32 -27.44 10.70 8.20
N TYR A 33 -27.24 11.78 8.92
CA TYR A 33 -26.38 12.89 8.55
C TYR A 33 -25.12 12.88 9.39
N LEU A 34 -23.99 12.91 8.70
CA LEU A 34 -22.65 13.06 9.26
C LEU A 34 -22.10 14.40 8.76
N TYR A 35 -21.61 15.24 9.65
CA TYR A 35 -20.94 16.48 9.28
C TYR A 35 -19.62 16.64 10.01
N TYR A 36 -18.63 17.08 9.26
CA TYR A 36 -17.31 17.44 9.75
C TYR A 36 -17.25 18.95 10.00
N GLY A 37 -17.02 19.34 11.24
CA GLY A 37 -16.90 20.75 11.62
C GLY A 37 -15.70 21.46 10.96
N GLY A 38 -15.76 22.78 10.91
CA GLY A 38 -14.70 23.61 10.32
C GLY A 38 -13.33 23.48 11.02
N GLU A 39 -12.25 23.57 10.23
CA GLU A 39 -10.87 23.53 10.76
C GLU A 39 -10.57 24.71 11.71
N GLY A 40 -9.85 24.45 12.80
CA GLY A 40 -9.23 25.50 13.61
C GLY A 40 -10.17 26.32 14.47
N VAL A 41 -11.42 25.87 14.65
CA VAL A 41 -12.38 26.50 15.55
C VAL A 41 -12.01 26.14 17.01
N THR A 42 -11.12 26.93 17.60
CA THR A 42 -10.83 26.92 19.04
C THR A 42 -11.92 27.61 19.87
N ASP A 43 -12.78 28.39 19.22
CA ASP A 43 -13.89 29.10 19.85
C ASP A 43 -15.16 28.23 19.89
N THR A 44 -15.86 28.22 21.01
CA THR A 44 -17.10 27.44 21.22
C THR A 44 -18.32 28.01 20.48
N SER A 45 -18.21 29.19 19.87
CA SER A 45 -19.33 29.90 19.26
C SER A 45 -19.78 29.35 17.90
N PRO A 46 -18.91 28.95 16.94
CA PRO A 46 -19.35 28.37 15.67
C PRO A 46 -19.90 26.95 15.88
N LEU A 47 -19.37 26.24 16.87
CA LEU A 47 -19.80 24.90 17.28
C LEU A 47 -21.29 24.87 17.66
N LEU A 48 -21.77 25.93 18.34
CA LEU A 48 -23.16 26.02 18.78
C LEU A 48 -24.11 26.35 17.62
N SER A 49 -23.69 27.18 16.66
CA SER A 49 -24.51 27.46 15.47
C SER A 49 -24.67 26.24 14.57
N GLU A 50 -23.60 25.47 14.35
CA GLU A 50 -23.66 24.22 13.59
C GLU A 50 -24.59 23.21 14.27
N LEU A 51 -24.51 23.10 15.60
CA LEU A 51 -25.43 22.29 16.40
C LEU A 51 -26.90 22.73 16.29
N GLN A 52 -27.16 24.03 16.24
CA GLN A 52 -28.51 24.55 16.08
C GLN A 52 -29.12 24.16 14.73
N TYR A 53 -28.35 24.23 13.64
CA TYR A 53 -28.79 23.75 12.33
C TYR A 53 -29.10 22.25 12.35
N PHE A 54 -28.22 21.46 12.96
CA PHE A 54 -28.41 20.02 13.16
C PHE A 54 -29.66 19.68 13.97
N ASN A 55 -29.90 20.43 15.05
CA ASN A 55 -31.05 20.23 15.93
C ASN A 55 -32.37 20.61 15.24
N ASN A 56 -32.37 21.70 14.47
CA ASN A 56 -33.53 22.19 13.72
C ASN A 56 -33.82 21.35 12.46
N GLY A 57 -32.95 20.40 12.11
CA GLY A 57 -33.06 19.60 10.89
C GLY A 57 -32.77 20.38 9.61
N ASP A 58 -32.19 21.57 9.72
CA ASP A 58 -31.91 22.45 8.60
C ASP A 58 -30.51 22.21 8.06
N MET A 59 -30.41 21.20 7.20
CA MET A 59 -29.14 20.78 6.60
C MET A 59 -28.72 21.63 5.39
N GLN A 60 -29.53 22.60 4.96
CA GLN A 60 -29.28 23.38 3.73
C GLN A 60 -28.23 24.47 3.94
N HIS A 61 -28.09 24.96 5.18
CA HIS A 61 -27.15 26.00 5.55
C HIS A 61 -25.74 25.47 5.90
N LEU A 62 -25.56 24.15 5.86
CA LEU A 62 -24.28 23.49 6.12
C LEU A 62 -23.49 23.31 4.83
N ASP A 63 -22.17 23.31 4.95
CA ASP A 63 -21.28 23.10 3.82
C ASP A 63 -21.51 21.70 3.20
N PRO A 64 -21.92 21.62 1.92
CA PRO A 64 -22.29 20.35 1.29
C PRO A 64 -21.09 19.42 1.10
N ILE A 65 -19.86 19.96 1.15
CA ILE A 65 -18.62 19.21 1.01
C ILE A 65 -18.35 18.36 2.26
N ASN A 66 -18.68 18.89 3.44
CA ASN A 66 -18.46 18.23 4.73
C ASN A 66 -19.68 17.44 5.21
N LEU A 67 -20.83 17.61 4.54
CA LEU A 67 -22.07 16.94 4.86
C LEU A 67 -22.21 15.63 4.06
N HIS A 68 -22.32 14.52 4.77
CA HIS A 68 -22.59 13.21 4.20
C HIS A 68 -23.94 12.69 4.66
N LYS A 69 -24.74 12.23 3.69
CA LYS A 69 -26.06 11.66 3.92
C LYS A 69 -26.05 10.16 3.58
N PHE A 70 -26.61 9.36 4.48
CA PHE A 70 -26.84 7.94 4.29
C PHE A 70 -28.32 7.64 4.50
N SER A 71 -28.99 7.12 3.47
CA SER A 71 -30.43 6.86 3.50
C SER A 71 -30.72 5.36 3.61
N TYR A 72 -31.51 4.98 4.60
CA TYR A 72 -31.90 3.61 4.86
C TYR A 72 -33.42 3.47 4.91
N THR A 73 -33.94 2.38 4.34
CA THR A 73 -35.36 2.01 4.44
C THR A 73 -35.45 0.69 5.23
N TYR A 74 -36.52 0.52 6.00
CA TYR A 74 -36.71 -0.68 6.79
C TYR A 74 -36.79 -1.95 5.93
N GLY A 75 -36.00 -2.97 6.30
CA GLY A 75 -35.70 -4.17 5.50
C GLY A 75 -34.20 -4.43 5.32
N HIS A 76 -33.40 -3.36 5.35
CA HIS A 76 -31.92 -3.39 5.36
C HIS A 76 -31.33 -2.92 6.71
N GLY A 77 -32.20 -2.73 7.72
CA GLY A 77 -31.99 -1.87 8.89
C GLY A 77 -30.86 -2.28 9.82
N LYS A 78 -29.73 -1.57 9.71
CA LYS A 78 -28.73 -1.48 10.78
C LYS A 78 -29.10 -0.28 11.66
N THR A 79 -29.63 -0.52 12.85
CA THR A 79 -29.81 0.51 13.90
C THR A 79 -28.47 0.98 14.47
N ARG A 80 -27.41 0.22 14.18
CA ARG A 80 -26.02 0.52 14.53
C ARG A 80 -25.21 0.82 13.27
N LEU A 81 -24.63 2.01 13.24
CA LEU A 81 -23.73 2.46 12.18
C LEU A 81 -22.36 2.76 12.76
N LEU A 82 -21.32 2.33 12.04
CA LEU A 82 -19.94 2.54 12.42
C LEU A 82 -19.33 3.58 11.47
N PHE A 83 -18.70 4.60 12.05
CA PHE A 83 -18.05 5.68 11.30
C PHE A 83 -16.59 5.77 11.71
N ALA A 84 -15.72 6.06 10.75
CA ALA A 84 -14.32 6.28 11.04
C ALA A 84 -14.17 7.61 11.79
N ARG A 85 -13.38 7.58 12.86
CA ARG A 85 -13.09 8.77 13.65
C ARG A 85 -11.75 9.35 13.21
N TYR A 86 -11.74 10.65 12.92
CA TYR A 86 -10.53 11.40 12.60
C TYR A 86 -10.20 12.32 13.79
N PRO A 87 -8.91 12.41 14.19
CA PRO A 87 -8.50 13.24 15.30
C PRO A 87 -8.54 14.73 14.91
N ASN A 88 -8.70 15.61 15.90
CA ASN A 88 -8.66 17.07 15.77
C ASN A 88 -9.76 17.70 14.89
N ILE A 89 -10.88 16.99 14.72
CA ILE A 89 -12.08 17.51 14.07
C ILE A 89 -13.34 17.10 14.83
N ALA A 90 -14.23 18.06 15.05
CA ALA A 90 -15.55 17.79 15.61
C ALA A 90 -16.41 17.09 14.55
N THR A 91 -17.02 15.97 14.95
CA THR A 91 -17.93 15.20 14.09
C THR A 91 -19.32 15.22 14.67
N TYR A 92 -20.29 15.62 13.85
CA TYR A 92 -21.69 15.73 14.22
C TYR A 92 -22.49 14.61 13.57
N TYR A 93 -23.33 13.97 14.37
CA TYR A 93 -24.19 12.88 13.92
C TYR A 93 -25.63 13.23 14.27
N THR A 94 -26.54 13.15 13.30
CA THR A 94 -27.98 13.12 13.59
C THR A 94 -28.70 12.14 12.68
N VAL A 95 -29.87 11.72 13.11
CA VAL A 95 -30.79 10.91 12.32
C VAL A 95 -32.07 11.69 12.14
N ILE A 96 -32.56 11.76 10.91
CA ILE A 96 -33.86 12.32 10.58
C ILE A 96 -34.72 11.20 10.03
N VAL A 97 -35.85 10.94 10.68
CA VAL A 97 -36.85 9.98 10.20
C VAL A 97 -37.89 10.74 9.41
N ARG A 98 -38.17 10.26 8.20
CA ARG A 98 -39.25 10.76 7.36
C ARG A 98 -40.33 9.71 7.25
N ASN A 99 -41.57 10.14 7.45
CA ASN A 99 -42.75 9.31 7.22
C ASN A 99 -43.09 9.34 5.72
N LEU A 100 -43.00 8.21 5.05
CA LEU A 100 -43.34 8.03 3.63
C LEU A 100 -44.86 7.91 3.39
N PHE A 101 -45.66 7.79 4.44
CA PHE A 101 -47.12 7.80 4.35
C PHE A 101 -47.63 9.20 3.99
N ASN A 102 -48.56 9.31 3.03
CA ASN A 102 -49.15 10.57 2.55
C ASN A 102 -48.13 11.66 2.18
N ASN A 103 -47.31 11.42 1.14
CA ASN A 103 -46.40 12.40 0.52
C ASN A 103 -45.27 12.97 1.40
N GLY A 104 -44.88 12.33 2.49
CA GLY A 104 -43.63 12.72 3.16
C GLY A 104 -43.75 13.84 4.20
N THR A 105 -44.96 14.23 4.60
CA THR A 105 -45.20 15.49 5.34
C THR A 105 -44.71 15.47 6.79
N GLY A 106 -44.63 14.29 7.41
CA GLY A 106 -44.14 14.12 8.78
C GLY A 106 -42.65 13.78 8.84
N TRP A 107 -41.90 14.49 9.66
CA TRP A 107 -40.51 14.17 9.99
C TRP A 107 -40.23 14.36 11.48
N SER A 108 -39.22 13.66 11.97
CA SER A 108 -38.74 13.78 13.35
C SER A 108 -37.22 13.65 13.33
N SER A 109 -36.53 14.48 14.11
CA SER A 109 -35.08 14.43 14.30
C SER A 109 -34.74 13.81 15.66
N TYR A 110 -33.68 13.01 15.68
CA TYR A 110 -33.05 12.59 16.93
C TYR A 110 -32.13 13.70 17.44
N VAL A 111 -31.85 13.65 18.74
CA VAL A 111 -30.88 14.56 19.37
C VAL A 111 -29.52 14.36 18.71
N PRO A 112 -28.89 15.43 18.17
CA PRO A 112 -27.58 15.32 17.56
C PRO A 112 -26.53 14.95 18.60
N VAL A 113 -25.57 14.12 18.20
CA VAL A 113 -24.42 13.72 19.02
C VAL A 113 -23.16 14.33 18.41
N VAL A 114 -22.31 14.90 19.26
CA VAL A 114 -21.00 15.41 18.86
C VAL A 114 -19.92 14.49 19.39
N SER A 115 -18.91 14.24 18.57
CA SER A 115 -17.69 13.59 18.99
C SER A 115 -16.51 14.40 18.49
N ASP A 116 -15.70 14.90 19.42
CA ASP A 116 -14.51 15.71 19.11
C ASP A 116 -13.31 14.87 18.65
N GLY A 117 -13.55 13.61 18.26
CA GLY A 117 -12.52 12.72 17.73
C GLY A 117 -11.44 12.28 18.72
N CYS A 118 -11.52 12.73 19.97
CA CYS A 118 -10.37 12.79 20.85
C CYS A 118 -10.72 12.52 22.32
N HIS A 119 -9.87 11.76 23.03
CA HIS A 119 -10.01 11.47 24.46
C HIS A 119 -8.79 12.02 25.19
N THR A 120 -8.99 12.86 26.21
CA THR A 120 -7.94 13.59 26.96
C THR A 120 -6.96 12.70 27.76
N GLN A 121 -7.05 11.38 27.62
CA GLN A 121 -6.35 10.39 28.43
C GLN A 121 -5.55 9.36 27.60
N SER A 122 -5.44 9.54 26.29
CA SER A 122 -4.70 8.61 25.43
C SER A 122 -3.21 8.95 25.42
N THR A 123 -2.37 8.11 26.04
CA THR A 123 -0.90 8.24 26.07
C THR A 123 -0.20 7.74 24.80
N GLY A 124 -0.88 7.82 23.65
CA GLY A 124 -0.37 7.42 22.34
C GLY A 124 0.21 8.59 21.53
N TRP A 125 0.72 8.33 20.32
CA TRP A 125 1.22 9.35 19.39
C TRP A 125 0.14 10.34 18.90
N PHE A 126 -1.13 10.04 19.19
CA PHE A 126 -2.29 10.88 18.89
C PHE A 126 -2.81 11.51 20.19
N ASN A 127 -1.99 12.35 20.81
CA ASN A 127 -2.47 13.24 21.86
C ASN A 127 -3.35 14.31 21.19
N CYS A 128 -4.46 14.68 21.83
CA CYS A 128 -5.40 15.71 21.35
C CYS A 128 -4.84 17.15 21.33
N GLY A 129 -3.52 17.29 21.28
CA GLY A 129 -2.79 18.55 21.16
C GLY A 129 -1.49 18.43 20.36
N GLU A 130 -1.01 17.23 20.02
CA GLU A 130 0.14 17.06 19.13
C GLU A 130 -0.13 15.97 18.10
N THR A 131 -0.31 16.39 16.85
CA THR A 131 -0.64 15.54 15.71
C THR A 131 0.41 14.48 15.41
N TYR A 132 1.70 14.73 15.71
CA TYR A 132 2.82 13.82 15.48
C TYR A 132 4.04 14.18 16.35
N ASN A 133 4.63 13.22 17.08
CA ASN A 133 5.88 13.47 17.81
C ASN A 133 7.03 13.81 16.84
N LEU A 134 8.05 14.53 17.35
CA LEU A 134 9.20 15.00 16.57
C LEU A 134 9.85 13.92 15.69
N ALA A 135 10.00 12.69 16.20
CA ALA A 135 10.59 11.58 15.47
C ALA A 135 9.79 11.20 14.21
N ALA A 136 8.45 11.22 14.28
CA ALA A 136 7.61 10.96 13.10
C ALA A 136 7.76 12.05 12.05
N ARG A 137 7.88 13.33 12.48
CA ARG A 137 8.13 14.45 11.56
C ARG A 137 9.47 14.30 10.81
N ILE A 138 10.52 13.88 11.53
CA ILE A 138 11.84 13.61 10.92
C ILE A 138 11.75 12.44 9.92
N VAL A 139 11.09 11.34 10.28
CA VAL A 139 10.96 10.20 9.37
C VAL A 139 10.14 10.58 8.13
N CYS A 140 9.01 11.25 8.30
CA CYS A 140 8.16 11.69 7.19
C CYS A 140 8.87 12.70 6.27
N THR A 141 9.70 13.60 6.80
CA THR A 141 10.51 14.49 5.93
C THR A 141 11.55 13.75 5.13
N VAL A 142 12.26 12.77 5.71
CA VAL A 142 13.19 11.92 4.97
C VAL A 142 12.47 11.16 3.86
N VAL A 143 11.29 10.60 4.16
CA VAL A 143 10.44 9.93 3.15
C VAL A 143 10.00 10.91 2.06
N GLY A 144 9.62 12.15 2.41
CA GLY A 144 9.27 13.19 1.46
C GLY A 144 10.41 13.56 0.52
N VAL A 145 11.64 13.71 1.04
CA VAL A 145 12.84 13.98 0.22
C VAL A 145 13.14 12.82 -0.74
N ILE A 146 13.02 11.58 -0.26
CA ILE A 146 13.16 10.37 -1.11
C ILE A 146 12.04 10.35 -2.17
N GLY A 147 10.81 10.71 -1.80
CA GLY A 147 9.67 10.84 -2.70
C GLY A 147 9.89 11.88 -3.80
N LEU A 148 10.44 13.04 -3.45
CA LEU A 148 10.81 14.09 -4.39
C LEU A 148 11.87 13.58 -5.39
N PHE A 149 12.88 12.87 -4.88
CA PHE A 149 13.89 12.24 -5.73
C PHE A 149 13.27 11.21 -6.68
N LEU A 150 12.39 10.34 -6.19
CA LEU A 150 11.66 9.38 -7.02
C LEU A 150 10.78 10.07 -8.07
N CYS A 151 10.12 11.17 -7.70
CA CYS A 151 9.20 11.90 -8.57
C CYS A 151 9.87 12.48 -9.82
N PHE A 152 11.11 12.98 -9.71
CA PHE A 152 11.83 13.60 -10.84
C PHE A 152 12.91 12.71 -11.45
N PHE A 153 13.48 11.78 -10.68
CA PHE A 153 14.66 11.01 -11.08
C PHE A 153 14.47 9.49 -11.00
N GLY A 154 13.27 9.01 -10.66
CA GLY A 154 12.97 7.58 -10.49
C GLY A 154 13.41 6.74 -11.68
N HIS A 155 12.83 7.01 -12.86
CA HIS A 155 13.16 6.26 -14.08
C HIS A 155 14.64 6.34 -14.47
N ARG A 156 15.28 7.49 -14.24
CA ARG A 156 16.70 7.71 -14.56
C ARG A 156 17.61 6.81 -13.72
N PHE A 157 17.33 6.72 -12.43
CA PHE A 157 18.09 5.91 -11.48
C PHE A 157 17.35 4.62 -11.15
N PHE A 158 17.06 3.83 -12.18
CA PHE A 158 16.36 2.54 -12.05
C PHE A 158 16.96 1.60 -10.99
N ARG A 159 18.28 1.68 -10.73
CA ARG A 159 18.94 0.90 -9.69
C ARG A 159 18.49 1.27 -8.27
N THR A 160 18.40 2.57 -7.97
CA THR A 160 17.91 3.05 -6.67
C THR A 160 16.40 2.87 -6.58
N GLU A 161 15.70 3.03 -7.70
CA GLU A 161 14.26 2.76 -7.79
C GLU A 161 13.93 1.32 -7.36
N MET A 162 14.67 0.31 -7.86
CA MET A 162 14.46 -1.09 -7.44
C MET A 162 14.54 -1.27 -5.93
N PHE A 163 15.55 -0.67 -5.30
CA PHE A 163 15.73 -0.76 -3.86
C PHE A 163 14.57 -0.09 -3.11
N LEU A 164 14.18 1.12 -3.54
CA LEU A 164 13.13 1.89 -2.88
C LEU A 164 11.76 1.24 -3.05
N VAL A 165 11.40 0.78 -4.25
CA VAL A 165 10.13 0.08 -4.53
C VAL A 165 10.07 -1.27 -3.81
N GLY A 166 11.18 -2.01 -3.80
CA GLY A 166 11.30 -3.24 -3.01
C GLY A 166 11.08 -2.97 -1.53
N ALA A 167 11.75 -1.94 -0.98
CA ALA A 167 11.62 -1.58 0.43
C ALA A 167 10.23 -1.10 0.81
N THR A 168 9.57 -0.27 -0.02
CA THR A 168 8.21 0.22 0.28
C THR A 168 7.17 -0.88 0.19
N SER A 169 7.27 -1.77 -0.80
CA SER A 169 6.33 -2.89 -0.94
C SER A 169 6.44 -3.88 0.22
N THR A 170 7.66 -4.26 0.63
CA THR A 170 7.82 -5.16 1.77
C THR A 170 7.48 -4.48 3.08
N LEU A 171 7.79 -3.18 3.25
CA LEU A 171 7.39 -2.38 4.42
C LEU A 171 5.86 -2.34 4.54
N LEU A 172 5.14 -2.13 3.44
CA LEU A 172 3.67 -2.10 3.46
C LEU A 172 3.08 -3.46 3.86
N VAL A 173 3.54 -4.54 3.23
CA VAL A 173 3.04 -5.90 3.53
C VAL A 173 3.41 -6.32 4.95
N SER A 174 4.66 -6.09 5.37
CA SER A 174 5.10 -6.47 6.71
C SER A 174 4.40 -5.66 7.79
N TYR A 175 4.13 -4.37 7.56
CA TYR A 175 3.38 -3.54 8.50
C TYR A 175 1.98 -4.12 8.75
N ILE A 176 1.28 -4.50 7.68
CA ILE A 176 -0.05 -5.14 7.77
C ILE A 176 0.05 -6.47 8.54
N LEU A 177 1.05 -7.31 8.25
CA LEU A 177 1.23 -8.59 8.93
C LEU A 177 1.57 -8.43 10.42
N VAL A 178 2.45 -7.48 10.76
CA VAL A 178 2.84 -7.19 12.15
C VAL A 178 1.63 -6.65 12.92
N LEU A 179 0.85 -5.76 12.33
CA LEU A 179 -0.38 -5.24 12.96
C LEU A 179 -1.42 -6.34 13.19
N LYS A 180 -1.52 -7.32 12.29
CA LYS A 180 -2.54 -8.37 12.38
C LYS A 180 -2.16 -9.52 13.31
N TYR A 181 -0.89 -9.94 13.31
CA TYR A 181 -0.46 -11.19 13.95
C TYR A 181 0.48 -10.99 15.14
N SER A 182 1.04 -9.80 15.32
CA SER A 182 2.01 -9.56 16.39
C SER A 182 1.43 -8.74 17.54
N THR A 183 1.82 -9.09 18.76
CA THR A 183 1.52 -8.36 19.99
C THR A 183 2.68 -7.45 20.43
N PHE A 184 3.57 -7.08 19.50
CA PHE A 184 4.68 -6.16 19.81
C PHE A 184 4.17 -4.80 20.28
N SER A 185 4.95 -4.15 21.15
CA SER A 185 4.75 -2.74 21.47
C SER A 185 4.87 -1.86 20.22
N ASN A 186 4.25 -0.67 20.23
CA ASN A 186 4.25 0.26 19.09
C ASN A 186 5.67 0.48 18.50
N ILE A 187 6.66 0.68 19.35
CA ILE A 187 8.07 0.87 18.93
C ILE A 187 8.61 -0.40 18.26
N GLY A 188 8.34 -1.58 18.83
CA GLY A 188 8.74 -2.86 18.25
C GLY A 188 8.14 -3.11 16.88
N GLN A 189 6.88 -2.71 16.65
CA GLN A 189 6.23 -2.81 15.35
C GLN A 189 6.93 -1.95 14.28
N TYR A 190 7.31 -0.71 14.62
CA TYR A 190 8.01 0.16 13.67
C TYR A 190 9.42 -0.36 13.33
N ILE A 191 10.17 -0.83 14.33
CA ILE A 191 11.54 -1.35 14.10
C ILE A 191 11.48 -2.61 13.22
N THR A 192 10.59 -3.56 13.55
CA THR A 192 10.46 -4.81 12.78
C THR A 192 10.04 -4.53 11.34
N THR A 193 9.09 -3.63 11.14
CA THR A 193 8.66 -3.20 9.81
C THR A 193 9.81 -2.51 9.06
N GLY A 194 10.55 -1.60 9.69
CA GLY A 194 11.69 -0.92 9.10
C GLY A 194 12.81 -1.87 8.65
N VAL A 195 13.16 -2.85 9.49
CA VAL A 195 14.16 -3.88 9.16
C VAL A 195 13.68 -4.74 7.99
N SER A 196 12.43 -5.17 7.99
CA SER A 196 11.86 -5.96 6.89
C SER A 196 11.78 -5.18 5.56
N GLY A 197 11.57 -3.85 5.62
CA GLY A 197 11.66 -2.94 4.49
C GLY A 197 13.08 -2.94 3.90
N LEU A 198 14.10 -2.74 4.74
CA LEU A 198 15.50 -2.75 4.30
C LEU A 198 15.88 -4.09 3.64
N VAL A 199 15.54 -5.21 4.29
CA VAL A 199 15.81 -6.55 3.77
C VAL A 199 15.09 -6.76 2.45
N GLY A 200 13.83 -6.37 2.35
CA GLY A 200 13.06 -6.47 1.11
C GLY A 200 13.62 -5.65 -0.04
N GLY A 201 14.10 -4.44 0.21
CA GLY A 201 14.80 -3.61 -0.78
C GLY A 201 16.07 -4.29 -1.32
N ILE A 202 16.88 -4.87 -0.44
CA ILE A 202 18.10 -5.62 -0.81
C ILE A 202 17.73 -6.87 -1.62
N LEU A 203 16.73 -7.64 -1.16
CA LEU A 203 16.25 -8.85 -1.85
C LEU A 203 15.71 -8.51 -3.24
N TRP A 204 14.93 -7.45 -3.38
CA TRP A 204 14.38 -7.06 -4.68
C TRP A 204 15.47 -6.55 -5.64
N PHE A 205 16.40 -5.75 -5.13
CA PHE A 205 17.55 -5.29 -5.92
C PHE A 205 18.42 -6.46 -6.40
N THR A 206 18.71 -7.43 -5.52
CA THR A 206 19.48 -8.63 -5.89
C THR A 206 18.72 -9.51 -6.86
N PHE A 207 17.41 -9.69 -6.68
CA PHE A 207 16.55 -10.41 -7.63
C PHE A 207 16.65 -9.81 -9.04
N TRP A 208 16.50 -8.48 -9.16
CA TRP A 208 16.67 -7.80 -10.45
C TRP A 208 18.10 -7.97 -11.01
N TYR A 209 19.12 -7.89 -10.13
CA TYR A 209 20.52 -8.05 -10.54
C TYR A 209 20.78 -9.42 -11.20
N PHE A 210 20.14 -10.49 -10.72
CA PHE A 210 20.28 -11.84 -11.25
C PHE A 210 19.39 -12.11 -12.47
N VAL A 211 18.10 -11.79 -12.37
CA VAL A 211 17.08 -12.13 -13.38
C VAL A 211 17.16 -11.19 -14.59
N GLY A 212 17.39 -9.89 -14.35
CA GLY A 212 17.61 -8.91 -15.41
C GLY A 212 16.41 -8.64 -16.32
N ILE A 213 15.20 -9.07 -15.94
CA ILE A 213 13.95 -8.84 -16.69
C ILE A 213 13.29 -7.56 -16.16
N PRO A 214 13.25 -6.45 -16.94
CA PRO A 214 12.69 -5.18 -16.47
C PRO A 214 11.17 -5.20 -16.30
N VAL A 215 10.46 -6.13 -16.96
CA VAL A 215 8.99 -6.24 -16.87
C VAL A 215 8.53 -6.57 -15.45
N LEU A 216 9.18 -7.53 -14.78
CA LEU A 216 8.86 -7.91 -13.40
C LEU A 216 9.12 -6.79 -12.40
N SER A 217 10.17 -6.01 -12.66
CA SER A 217 10.52 -4.85 -11.85
C SER A 217 9.48 -3.74 -11.94
N VAL A 218 9.01 -3.43 -13.15
CA VAL A 218 7.98 -2.41 -13.38
C VAL A 218 6.61 -2.88 -12.91
N LEU A 219 6.36 -4.20 -12.91
CA LEU A 219 5.14 -4.76 -12.35
C LEU A 219 4.96 -4.36 -10.87
N LEU A 220 6.03 -4.42 -10.07
CA LEU A 220 5.96 -4.12 -8.63
C LEU A 220 5.57 -2.66 -8.36
N ILE A 221 6.17 -1.70 -9.07
CA ILE A 221 5.79 -0.29 -8.91
C ILE A 221 4.39 -0.02 -9.47
N GLY A 222 3.99 -0.73 -10.53
CA GLY A 222 2.63 -0.71 -11.06
C GLY A 222 1.61 -1.22 -10.05
N LEU A 223 1.93 -2.24 -9.26
CA LEU A 223 1.09 -2.73 -8.16
C LEU A 223 0.95 -1.68 -7.04
N LEU A 224 2.04 -0.98 -6.68
CA LEU A 224 1.97 0.11 -5.70
C LEU A 224 1.08 1.26 -6.19
N LEU A 225 1.18 1.61 -7.48
CA LEU A 225 0.29 2.60 -8.09
C LEU A 225 -1.16 2.12 -8.08
N GLY A 226 -1.40 0.85 -8.44
CA GLY A 226 -2.71 0.22 -8.37
C GLY A 226 -3.30 0.21 -6.96
N TYR A 227 -2.48 -0.01 -5.94
CA TYR A 227 -2.87 0.09 -4.54
C TYR A 227 -3.29 1.51 -4.13
N LEU A 228 -2.54 2.53 -4.56
CA LEU A 228 -2.91 3.93 -4.30
C LEU A 228 -4.25 4.28 -4.97
N ILE A 229 -4.39 3.95 -6.26
CA ILE A 229 -5.63 4.22 -7.01
C ILE A 229 -6.81 3.45 -6.43
N SER A 230 -6.62 2.20 -6.01
CA SER A 230 -7.67 1.40 -5.36
C SER A 230 -8.06 1.99 -4.01
N SER A 231 -7.08 2.43 -3.21
CA SER A 231 -7.36 3.10 -1.93
C SER A 231 -8.17 4.38 -2.14
N ILE A 232 -7.82 5.18 -3.14
CA ILE A 232 -8.59 6.37 -3.52
C ILE A 232 -10.00 6.00 -3.98
N ALA A 233 -10.13 5.04 -4.90
CA ALA A 233 -11.41 4.62 -5.46
C ALA A 233 -12.36 4.08 -4.38
N PHE A 234 -11.89 3.20 -3.49
CA PHE A 234 -12.73 2.61 -2.44
C PHE A 234 -13.00 3.56 -1.26
N ASN A 235 -12.14 4.53 -0.96
CA ASN A 235 -12.36 5.44 0.17
C ASN A 235 -13.09 6.73 -0.22
N LEU A 236 -12.82 7.31 -1.40
CA LEU A 236 -13.44 8.57 -1.84
C LEU A 236 -14.70 8.36 -2.69
N THR A 237 -14.87 7.21 -3.33
CA THR A 237 -16.03 6.95 -4.19
C THR A 237 -17.14 6.26 -3.40
N PRO A 238 -18.42 6.59 -3.61
CA PRO A 238 -19.56 5.86 -3.02
C PRO A 238 -19.58 4.36 -3.35
N LEU A 239 -18.76 3.90 -4.30
CA LEU A 239 -18.58 2.49 -4.63
C LEU A 239 -18.07 1.66 -3.45
N GLY A 240 -17.25 2.21 -2.56
CA GLY A 240 -16.74 1.47 -1.40
C GLY A 240 -17.77 1.23 -0.31
N ASP A 241 -18.94 1.88 -0.40
CA ASP A 241 -19.95 1.96 0.65
C ASP A 241 -21.18 1.07 0.39
N LEU A 242 -21.06 0.18 -0.60
CA LEU A 242 -22.10 -0.77 -0.93
C LEU A 242 -22.12 -1.91 0.10
N ASP A 243 -23.30 -2.28 0.56
CA ASP A 243 -23.51 -3.44 1.45
C ASP A 243 -22.91 -4.75 0.88
N TYR A 244 -22.72 -4.82 -0.45
CA TYR A 244 -22.08 -5.95 -1.13
C TYR A 244 -20.63 -6.21 -0.66
N TRP A 245 -19.92 -5.16 -0.24
CA TRP A 245 -18.53 -5.24 0.23
C TRP A 245 -18.40 -5.55 1.73
N ALA A 246 -19.52 -5.79 2.42
CA ALA A 246 -19.50 -6.13 3.83
C ALA A 246 -18.78 -7.46 4.13
N THR A 247 -18.71 -8.38 3.15
CA THR A 247 -18.02 -9.66 3.33
C THR A 247 -16.53 -9.55 3.04
N GLU A 248 -15.75 -10.29 3.82
CA GLU A 248 -14.29 -10.23 3.75
C GLU A 248 -13.74 -10.58 2.37
N PHE A 249 -14.31 -11.62 1.77
CA PHE A 249 -13.91 -12.16 0.48
C PHE A 249 -14.24 -11.20 -0.67
N ASN A 250 -15.44 -10.61 -0.68
CA ASN A 250 -15.86 -9.70 -1.74
C ASN A 250 -15.01 -8.43 -1.77
N TYR A 251 -14.82 -7.80 -0.59
CA TYR A 251 -13.99 -6.60 -0.50
C TYR A 251 -12.54 -6.90 -0.90
N GLY A 252 -11.95 -7.96 -0.35
CA GLY A 252 -10.57 -8.34 -0.65
C GLY A 252 -10.36 -8.65 -2.15
N MET A 253 -11.29 -9.36 -2.78
CA MET A 253 -11.24 -9.66 -4.21
C MET A 253 -11.36 -8.40 -5.07
N ALA A 254 -12.29 -7.51 -4.77
CA ALA A 254 -12.48 -6.31 -5.58
C ALA A 254 -11.33 -5.31 -5.41
N PHE A 255 -10.82 -5.18 -4.18
CA PHE A 255 -9.64 -4.36 -3.90
C PHE A 255 -8.40 -4.91 -4.62
N THR A 256 -8.15 -6.22 -4.57
CA THR A 256 -7.03 -6.86 -5.30
C THR A 256 -7.20 -6.79 -6.82
N CYS A 257 -8.42 -6.90 -7.34
CA CYS A 257 -8.71 -6.65 -8.75
C CYS A 257 -8.34 -5.21 -9.14
N GLY A 258 -8.74 -4.21 -8.36
CA GLY A 258 -8.35 -2.82 -8.56
C GLY A 258 -6.84 -2.61 -8.61
N ILE A 259 -6.10 -3.29 -7.72
CA ILE A 259 -4.63 -3.25 -7.70
C ILE A 259 -4.04 -3.81 -9.01
N LEU A 260 -4.62 -4.88 -9.56
CA LEU A 260 -4.10 -5.56 -10.75
C LEU A 260 -4.48 -4.86 -12.07
N VAL A 261 -5.61 -4.18 -12.13
CA VAL A 261 -6.08 -3.49 -13.35
C VAL A 261 -5.02 -2.52 -13.88
N VAL A 262 -4.44 -1.70 -13.00
CA VAL A 262 -3.47 -0.66 -13.38
C VAL A 262 -2.21 -1.25 -14.04
N PRO A 263 -1.45 -2.16 -13.40
CA PRO A 263 -0.30 -2.76 -14.05
C PRO A 263 -0.70 -3.54 -15.30
N VAL A 264 -1.79 -4.33 -15.30
CA VAL A 264 -2.17 -5.14 -16.47
C VAL A 264 -2.44 -4.28 -17.71
N LEU A 265 -3.15 -3.17 -17.57
CA LEU A 265 -3.44 -2.27 -18.69
C LEU A 265 -2.20 -1.54 -19.21
N LEU A 266 -1.29 -1.17 -18.31
CA LEU A 266 -0.11 -0.36 -18.64
C LEU A 266 1.15 -1.19 -18.90
N LEU A 267 1.11 -2.51 -18.70
CA LEU A 267 2.22 -3.44 -18.96
C LEU A 267 2.65 -3.44 -20.43
N ALA A 268 1.75 -3.15 -21.37
CA ALA A 268 2.09 -2.96 -22.77
C ALA A 268 3.08 -1.79 -22.99
N PHE A 269 3.06 -0.80 -22.10
CA PHE A 269 3.90 0.40 -22.15
C PHE A 269 4.74 0.54 -20.88
N THR A 270 5.59 -0.46 -20.60
CA THR A 270 6.44 -0.52 -19.38
C THR A 270 7.23 0.76 -19.08
N LYS A 271 7.78 1.44 -20.08
CA LYS A 271 8.48 2.74 -19.88
C LYS A 271 7.53 3.80 -19.32
N GLN A 272 6.36 3.95 -19.92
CA GLN A 272 5.37 4.95 -19.50
C GLN A 272 4.78 4.60 -18.15
N LEU A 273 4.47 3.33 -17.91
CA LEU A 273 4.02 2.83 -16.61
C LEU A 273 5.00 3.23 -15.50
N ASN A 274 6.30 3.01 -15.70
CA ASN A 274 7.28 3.35 -14.67
C ASN A 274 7.39 4.86 -14.42
N ILE A 275 7.42 5.67 -15.48
CA ILE A 275 7.46 7.14 -15.37
C ILE A 275 6.23 7.66 -14.62
N ILE A 276 5.04 7.22 -15.01
CA ILE A 276 3.78 7.62 -14.38
C ILE A 276 3.73 7.16 -12.92
N ALA A 277 4.09 5.92 -12.63
CA ALA A 277 4.05 5.36 -11.28
C ALA A 277 5.05 6.04 -10.33
N THR A 278 6.30 6.25 -10.76
CA THR A 278 7.30 6.96 -9.94
C THR A 278 6.92 8.41 -9.67
N SER A 279 6.37 9.11 -10.66
CA SER A 279 5.89 10.49 -10.48
C SER A 279 4.72 10.58 -9.52
N ILE A 280 3.69 9.73 -9.65
CA ILE A 280 2.51 9.76 -8.77
C ILE A 280 2.85 9.32 -7.34
N LEU A 281 3.59 8.21 -7.17
CA LEU A 281 3.95 7.70 -5.85
C LEU A 281 4.95 8.63 -5.14
N GLY A 282 5.92 9.16 -5.89
CA GLY A 282 6.91 10.09 -5.36
C GLY A 282 6.28 11.43 -4.94
N SER A 283 5.39 12.00 -5.76
CA SER A 283 4.67 13.22 -5.41
C SER A 283 3.72 13.01 -4.23
N PHE A 284 3.07 11.84 -4.14
CA PHE A 284 2.22 11.51 -2.99
C PHE A 284 3.02 11.43 -1.69
N ALA A 285 4.22 10.84 -1.71
CA ALA A 285 5.11 10.80 -0.55
C ALA A 285 5.53 12.21 -0.07
N VAL A 286 5.72 13.17 -0.99
CA VAL A 286 5.98 14.59 -0.64
C VAL A 286 4.76 15.22 0.03
N VAL A 287 3.56 14.98 -0.50
CA VAL A 287 2.32 15.52 0.04
C VAL A 287 2.06 14.98 1.44
N VAL A 288 2.26 13.68 1.67
CA VAL A 288 2.18 13.06 3.00
C VAL A 288 3.24 13.61 3.96
N ALA A 289 4.43 13.97 3.48
CA ALA A 289 5.43 14.61 4.32
C ALA A 289 5.00 16.03 4.76
N ILE A 290 4.35 16.79 3.89
CA ILE A 290 3.79 18.12 4.21
C ILE A 290 2.57 17.99 5.13
N ASP A 291 1.74 16.96 4.91
CA ASP A 291 0.54 16.65 5.68
C ASP A 291 0.83 16.59 7.19
N VAL A 292 1.96 16.01 7.59
CA VAL A 292 2.40 15.93 8.99
C VAL A 292 2.61 17.29 9.66
N TYR A 293 2.91 18.35 8.90
CA TYR A 293 3.09 19.71 9.41
C TYR A 293 1.81 20.53 9.39
N ILE A 294 0.98 20.30 8.37
CA ILE A 294 -0.28 21.03 8.17
C ILE A 294 -1.41 20.42 9.03
N GLY A 295 -1.32 19.13 9.37
CA GLY A 295 -2.36 18.38 10.05
C GLY A 295 -3.60 18.18 9.17
N SER A 296 -3.39 17.77 7.92
CA SER A 296 -4.44 17.41 6.96
C SER A 296 -4.79 15.91 7.11
N TYR A 297 -5.70 15.42 6.26
CA TYR A 297 -6.18 14.04 6.30
C TYR A 297 -5.73 13.21 5.09
N MET A 298 -4.76 13.68 4.31
CA MET A 298 -4.28 12.99 3.10
C MET A 298 -3.66 11.62 3.39
N ALA A 299 -2.91 11.49 4.49
CA ALA A 299 -2.32 10.21 4.88
C ALA A 299 -3.38 9.11 5.14
N TYR A 300 -4.62 9.49 5.48
CA TYR A 300 -5.70 8.54 5.75
C TYR A 300 -6.13 7.74 4.52
N ILE A 301 -5.82 8.21 3.31
CA ILE A 301 -6.04 7.44 2.08
C ILE A 301 -5.39 6.05 2.18
N ILE A 302 -4.15 5.99 2.69
CA ILE A 302 -3.43 4.73 2.90
C ILE A 302 -3.76 4.12 4.27
N GLN A 303 -3.86 4.92 5.33
CA GLN A 303 -4.09 4.37 6.66
C GLN A 303 -5.44 3.66 6.77
N ASP A 304 -6.49 4.17 6.14
CA ASP A 304 -7.81 3.53 6.20
C ASP A 304 -7.86 2.23 5.40
N SER A 305 -7.12 2.13 4.30
CA SER A 305 -7.01 0.85 3.59
C SER A 305 -6.21 -0.19 4.40
N ILE A 306 -5.19 0.25 5.15
CA ILE A 306 -4.49 -0.62 6.13
C ILE A 306 -5.44 -1.04 7.25
N ARG A 307 -6.20 -0.12 7.85
CA ARG A 307 -7.17 -0.42 8.92
C ARG A 307 -8.23 -1.41 8.47
N LYS A 308 -8.75 -1.27 7.25
CA LYS A 308 -9.69 -2.23 6.64
C LYS A 308 -9.08 -3.63 6.48
N ALA A 309 -7.75 -3.74 6.35
CA ALA A 309 -7.05 -5.01 6.24
C ALA A 309 -6.68 -5.64 7.61
N THR A 310 -6.47 -4.82 8.65
CA THR A 310 -5.94 -5.27 9.94
C THR A 310 -6.99 -5.38 11.04
N ILE A 311 -7.93 -4.44 11.11
CA ILE A 311 -8.95 -4.38 12.16
C ILE A 311 -10.18 -5.15 11.71
N GLU A 312 -10.57 -6.15 12.49
CA GLU A 312 -11.82 -6.88 12.31
C GLU A 312 -13.00 -5.89 12.41
N ASP A 313 -14.03 -6.09 11.59
CA ASP A 313 -15.20 -5.19 11.47
C ASP A 313 -14.96 -3.77 10.94
N PHE A 314 -13.71 -3.32 10.74
CA PHE A 314 -13.44 -1.98 10.18
C PHE A 314 -13.89 -1.84 8.72
N ARG A 315 -14.20 -2.94 8.04
CA ARG A 315 -14.80 -2.96 6.69
C ARG A 315 -16.26 -2.53 6.68
N LEU A 316 -16.95 -2.68 7.81
CA LEU A 316 -18.32 -2.22 8.02
C LEU A 316 -18.37 -0.73 8.39
N VAL A 317 -17.21 -0.10 8.58
CA VAL A 317 -17.07 1.30 8.97
C VAL A 317 -17.13 2.18 7.73
N HIS A 318 -18.01 3.17 7.75
CA HIS A 318 -18.05 4.23 6.76
C HIS A 318 -16.80 5.12 6.90
N THR A 319 -15.84 4.96 5.98
CA THR A 319 -14.62 5.76 5.90
C THR A 319 -14.80 6.86 4.84
N LYS A 320 -15.32 8.02 5.23
CA LYS A 320 -15.32 9.22 4.39
C LYS A 320 -14.43 10.26 5.05
N PRO A 321 -13.14 10.37 4.69
CA PRO A 321 -12.28 11.37 5.31
C PRO A 321 -12.82 12.77 5.00
N PRO A 322 -12.73 13.71 5.96
CA PRO A 322 -13.12 15.09 5.70
C PRO A 322 -12.26 15.64 4.56
N PHE A 323 -12.88 16.32 3.60
CA PHE A 323 -12.17 16.94 2.48
C PHE A 323 -12.18 18.46 2.65
N GLN A 324 -11.29 18.94 3.50
CA GLN A 324 -11.25 20.34 3.92
C GLN A 324 -10.33 21.19 3.03
N THR A 325 -10.23 22.48 3.31
CA THR A 325 -9.45 23.42 2.51
C THR A 325 -7.96 23.05 2.47
N ARG A 326 -7.39 22.56 3.58
CA ARG A 326 -5.99 22.06 3.59
C ARG A 326 -5.81 20.89 2.63
N ASP A 327 -6.77 19.97 2.62
CA ASP A 327 -6.78 18.81 1.73
C ASP A 327 -6.90 19.24 0.26
N MET A 328 -7.76 20.21 -0.05
CA MET A 328 -7.89 20.77 -1.40
C MET A 328 -6.56 21.36 -1.91
N ILE A 329 -5.89 22.17 -1.08
CA ILE A 329 -4.60 22.78 -1.42
C ILE A 329 -3.55 21.67 -1.67
N LEU A 330 -3.48 20.67 -0.79
CA LEU A 330 -2.55 19.55 -0.93
C LEU A 330 -2.85 18.69 -2.16
N CYS A 331 -4.12 18.49 -2.52
CA CYS A 331 -4.53 17.84 -3.76
C CYS A 331 -4.04 18.61 -4.99
N VAL A 332 -4.19 19.95 -5.01
CA VAL A 332 -3.71 20.78 -6.13
C VAL A 332 -2.19 20.68 -6.25
N ILE A 333 -1.47 20.79 -5.13
CA ILE A 333 -0.02 20.62 -5.09
C ILE A 333 0.38 19.23 -5.60
N TRP A 334 -0.34 18.19 -5.19
CA TRP A 334 -0.08 16.82 -5.61
C TRP A 334 -0.21 16.65 -7.13
N VAL A 335 -1.28 17.17 -7.73
CA VAL A 335 -1.52 17.11 -9.17
C VAL A 335 -0.44 17.89 -9.94
N LEU A 336 -0.13 19.11 -9.49
CA LEU A 336 0.92 19.93 -10.12
C LEU A 336 2.29 19.23 -10.06
N LEU A 337 2.67 18.70 -8.90
CA LEU A 337 3.94 18.01 -8.72
C LEU A 337 4.03 16.75 -9.58
N THR A 338 2.91 16.04 -9.74
CA THR A 338 2.80 14.87 -10.61
C THR A 338 2.98 15.24 -12.09
N ILE A 339 2.29 16.28 -12.57
CA ILE A 339 2.41 16.74 -13.97
C ILE A 339 3.83 17.21 -14.25
N CYS A 340 4.44 17.95 -13.33
CA CYS A 340 5.83 18.38 -13.41
C CYS A 340 6.78 17.17 -13.46
N GLY A 341 6.59 16.17 -12.59
CA GLY A 341 7.38 14.95 -12.56
C GLY A 341 7.31 14.17 -13.87
N ILE A 342 6.09 13.90 -14.36
CA ILE A 342 5.86 13.17 -15.62
C ILE A 342 6.49 13.92 -16.80
N SER A 343 6.25 15.23 -16.89
CA SER A 343 6.78 16.07 -17.97
C SER A 343 8.30 16.10 -17.97
N PHE A 344 8.91 16.27 -16.79
CA PHE A 344 10.35 16.31 -16.63
C PHE A 344 11.02 14.97 -16.97
N GLN A 345 10.48 13.86 -16.45
CA GLN A 345 10.99 12.52 -16.75
C GLN A 345 10.86 12.19 -18.24
N ASN A 346 9.71 12.50 -18.86
CA ASN A 346 9.48 12.26 -20.28
C ASN A 346 10.39 13.12 -21.17
N TRP A 347 10.56 14.40 -20.84
CA TRP A 347 11.44 15.31 -21.58
C TRP A 347 12.89 14.81 -21.56
N ARG A 348 13.36 14.40 -20.37
CA ARG A 348 14.75 13.97 -20.20
C ARG A 348 15.07 12.62 -20.86
N GLU A 349 14.07 11.73 -20.94
CA GLU A 349 14.23 10.35 -21.42
C GLU A 349 13.72 10.13 -22.85
N LYS A 350 13.39 11.21 -23.59
CA LYS A 350 12.84 11.16 -24.95
C LYS A 350 13.71 10.35 -25.92
N ASP A 351 15.03 10.54 -25.89
CA ASP A 351 15.97 9.96 -26.87
C ASP A 351 16.78 8.76 -26.33
N ARG A 352 16.35 8.16 -25.22
CA ARG A 352 17.08 7.09 -24.54
C ARG A 352 16.36 5.75 -24.59
N LYS A 353 17.14 4.66 -24.50
CA LYS A 353 16.63 3.30 -24.37
C LYS A 353 15.64 3.21 -23.20
N PRO A 354 14.56 2.40 -23.30
CA PRO A 354 13.47 2.38 -22.32
C PRO A 354 13.90 1.85 -20.94
N PHE A 355 14.92 1.00 -20.87
CA PHE A 355 15.47 0.51 -19.61
C PHE A 355 16.99 0.34 -19.71
N PRO A 356 17.73 0.49 -18.60
CA PRO A 356 19.15 0.18 -18.57
C PRO A 356 19.39 -1.33 -18.66
N ASP A 357 20.40 -1.72 -19.44
CA ASP A 357 20.82 -3.12 -19.56
C ASP A 357 21.27 -3.66 -18.19
N CYS A 358 20.88 -4.90 -17.87
CA CYS A 358 21.20 -5.49 -16.57
C CYS A 358 22.72 -5.74 -16.42
N PRO A 359 23.32 -5.45 -15.24
CA PRO A 359 24.78 -5.53 -15.04
C PRO A 359 25.37 -6.91 -15.33
N ASN A 360 24.64 -7.98 -14.99
CA ASN A 360 25.10 -9.34 -15.23
C ASN A 360 25.16 -9.66 -16.74
N THR A 361 24.19 -9.20 -17.52
CA THR A 361 24.22 -9.36 -18.98
C THR A 361 25.35 -8.56 -19.61
N ILE A 362 25.61 -7.34 -19.13
CA ILE A 362 26.80 -6.58 -19.57
C ILE A 362 28.09 -7.33 -19.22
N ARG A 363 28.19 -7.91 -18.01
CA ARG A 363 29.36 -8.73 -17.60
C ARG A 363 29.53 -9.96 -18.50
N LYS A 364 28.46 -10.70 -18.76
CA LYS A 364 28.49 -11.87 -19.67
C LYS A 364 28.84 -11.49 -21.11
N LEU A 365 28.31 -10.37 -21.62
CA LEU A 365 28.65 -9.86 -22.95
C LEU A 365 30.12 -9.45 -23.03
N LYS A 366 30.65 -8.77 -22.01
CA LYS A 366 32.08 -8.42 -21.95
C LYS A 366 32.96 -9.67 -21.86
N ALA A 367 32.57 -10.67 -21.06
CA ALA A 367 33.30 -11.94 -20.98
C ALA A 367 33.30 -12.69 -22.31
N ARG A 368 32.15 -12.75 -23.01
CA ARG A 368 32.04 -13.34 -24.36
C ARG A 368 32.86 -12.57 -25.40
N ARG A 369 32.89 -11.24 -25.34
CA ARG A 369 33.74 -10.42 -26.22
C ARG A 369 35.22 -10.70 -26.00
N ARG A 370 35.68 -10.76 -24.75
CA ARG A 370 37.06 -11.13 -24.41
C ARG A 370 37.43 -12.53 -24.91
N LEU A 371 36.52 -13.50 -24.78
CA LEU A 371 36.71 -14.86 -25.32
C LEU A 371 36.76 -14.87 -26.86
N ALA A 372 35.90 -14.08 -27.51
CA ALA A 372 35.93 -13.95 -28.97
C ALA A 372 37.23 -13.29 -29.45
N GLU A 373 37.68 -12.21 -28.81
CA GLU A 373 38.96 -11.54 -29.09
C GLU A 373 40.14 -12.51 -28.95
N MET A 374 40.22 -13.26 -27.83
CA MET A 374 41.25 -14.30 -27.64
C MET A 374 41.21 -15.40 -28.72
N ASN A 375 40.02 -15.85 -29.12
CA ASN A 375 39.88 -16.84 -30.19
C ASN A 375 40.25 -16.28 -31.59
N THR A 376 40.19 -14.96 -31.78
CA THR A 376 40.54 -14.32 -33.06
C THR A 376 42.04 -14.04 -33.15
N GLU A 377 42.70 -13.73 -32.03
CA GLU A 377 44.17 -13.61 -31.94
C GLU A 377 44.89 -14.96 -32.07
N GLY A 378 44.22 -16.07 -31.75
CA GLY A 378 44.73 -17.44 -31.95
C GLY A 378 44.41 -18.06 -33.32
N ALA A 379 43.63 -17.39 -34.17
CA ALA A 379 43.32 -17.88 -35.52
C ALA A 379 44.44 -17.48 -36.50
N PRO A 380 44.98 -18.41 -37.31
CA PRO A 380 46.05 -18.10 -38.25
C PRO A 380 45.52 -17.09 -39.28
N THR A 381 46.01 -15.86 -39.20
CA THR A 381 45.77 -14.86 -40.24
C THR A 381 46.61 -15.22 -41.48
N PRO A 382 46.12 -15.01 -42.72
CA PRO A 382 46.85 -15.32 -43.96
C PRO A 382 48.10 -14.43 -44.20
N ARG A 383 48.61 -13.75 -43.17
CA ARG A 383 49.80 -12.89 -43.18
C ARG A 383 50.87 -13.33 -42.17
N THR A 384 50.79 -14.54 -41.64
CA THR A 384 51.92 -15.13 -40.92
C THR A 384 52.91 -15.69 -41.96
N PRO A 385 54.17 -15.24 -42.01
CA PRO A 385 55.15 -15.83 -42.90
C PRO A 385 55.45 -17.26 -42.43
N LEU A 386 55.34 -18.22 -43.35
CA LEU A 386 55.77 -19.61 -43.14
C LEU A 386 57.26 -19.64 -42.82
N LEU A 387 57.59 -19.83 -41.55
CA LEU A 387 58.93 -20.09 -41.07
C LEU A 387 58.90 -21.34 -40.18
N ALA A 388 58.83 -22.50 -40.83
CA ALA A 388 59.37 -23.77 -40.35
C ALA A 388 59.06 -24.86 -41.38
N ASP A 389 59.95 -25.03 -42.35
CA ASP A 389 60.34 -26.36 -42.83
C ASP A 389 61.61 -26.23 -43.66
N GLN A 390 62.70 -25.95 -42.95
CA GLN A 390 64.05 -26.08 -43.49
C GLN A 390 64.88 -26.90 -42.51
N GLN A 391 64.48 -28.15 -42.26
CA GLN A 391 65.33 -29.24 -41.74
C GLN A 391 64.49 -30.50 -41.50
N ALA A 392 64.08 -31.20 -42.56
CA ALA A 392 63.87 -32.64 -42.48
C ALA A 392 63.88 -33.26 -43.88
N SER A 393 64.88 -34.11 -44.11
CA SER A 393 64.78 -35.30 -44.97
C SER A 393 64.88 -35.12 -46.48
N ALA A 394 66.08 -34.70 -46.92
CA ALA A 394 66.75 -35.45 -47.97
C ALA A 394 67.14 -36.83 -47.40
N ARG A 395 66.28 -37.85 -47.53
CA ARG A 395 66.66 -39.27 -47.52
C ARG A 395 65.50 -40.18 -47.92
N SER A 396 65.82 -41.05 -48.87
CA SER A 396 65.19 -42.33 -49.19
C SER A 396 63.94 -42.35 -50.08
N TYR A 397 64.21 -42.62 -51.35
CA TYR A 397 63.36 -43.42 -52.23
C TYR A 397 63.06 -44.81 -51.62
N GLY A 398 61.89 -45.37 -51.95
CA GLY A 398 61.73 -46.84 -52.06
C GLY A 398 60.47 -47.48 -51.46
N ILE A 399 59.50 -47.76 -52.34
CA ILE A 399 58.77 -49.04 -52.50
C ILE A 399 57.73 -49.50 -51.44
N ASP A 400 56.48 -49.52 -51.92
CA ASP A 400 55.35 -50.48 -51.79
C ASP A 400 54.50 -50.72 -50.52
N PRO A 401 53.22 -51.16 -50.73
CA PRO A 401 52.10 -51.00 -49.80
C PRO A 401 51.68 -52.31 -49.10
N GLY A 402 50.98 -52.21 -47.96
CA GLY A 402 50.45 -53.40 -47.29
C GLY A 402 49.47 -53.15 -46.15
N SER A 403 48.20 -53.47 -46.41
CA SER A 403 47.21 -54.11 -45.51
C SER A 403 46.80 -53.49 -44.16
N ARG A 404 45.54 -53.02 -44.14
CA ARG A 404 44.41 -53.51 -43.32
C ARG A 404 44.72 -54.22 -41.97
N SER A 405 44.22 -53.64 -40.88
CA SER A 405 43.03 -54.09 -40.12
C SER A 405 43.17 -54.26 -38.59
N TYR A 406 42.05 -53.91 -37.93
CA TYR A 406 41.51 -54.33 -36.62
C TYR A 406 42.15 -53.87 -35.30
N GLY A 407 41.27 -53.39 -34.39
CA GLY A 407 41.52 -53.44 -32.95
C GLY A 407 40.84 -52.35 -32.11
N SER A 408 39.54 -52.48 -31.87
CA SER A 408 38.87 -51.99 -30.64
C SER A 408 38.75 -53.18 -29.66
N PRO A 409 38.19 -53.09 -28.44
CA PRO A 409 38.00 -51.99 -27.47
C PRO A 409 38.53 -52.40 -26.07
N GLY A 410 38.48 -51.51 -25.06
CA GLY A 410 38.77 -51.94 -23.69
C GLY A 410 38.58 -50.88 -22.61
N THR A 411 37.42 -50.92 -21.98
CA THR A 411 37.02 -50.23 -20.75
C THR A 411 37.87 -50.59 -19.52
N GLY A 412 38.02 -49.65 -18.58
CA GLY A 412 37.99 -50.00 -17.16
C GLY A 412 38.96 -49.26 -16.22
N ALA A 413 38.35 -48.68 -15.17
CA ALA A 413 38.83 -48.58 -13.79
C ALA A 413 39.90 -47.54 -13.42
N GLY A 414 39.65 -46.89 -12.27
CA GLY A 414 40.68 -46.81 -11.23
C GLY A 414 40.85 -45.49 -10.49
N ALA A 415 40.60 -45.57 -9.18
CA ALA A 415 41.41 -44.98 -8.10
C ALA A 415 41.18 -43.53 -7.61
N TYR A 416 40.49 -43.46 -6.46
CA TYR A 416 40.78 -42.69 -5.22
C TYR A 416 42.29 -42.60 -4.86
N PRO A 417 42.82 -41.75 -3.93
CA PRO A 417 42.29 -41.40 -2.57
C PRO A 417 42.47 -39.91 -2.14
N ALA A 418 41.75 -39.31 -1.18
CA ALA A 418 41.47 -39.51 0.26
C ALA A 418 42.39 -38.72 1.24
N ARG A 419 41.78 -37.86 2.09
CA ARG A 419 41.98 -37.67 3.57
C ARG A 419 41.15 -36.46 4.05
N THR A 420 40.01 -36.57 4.75
CA THR A 420 39.71 -36.90 6.19
C THR A 420 40.36 -35.92 7.18
N VAL A 421 39.65 -35.21 8.07
CA VAL A 421 39.11 -35.60 9.42
C VAL A 421 38.75 -34.26 10.10
N ASP A 422 37.82 -34.04 11.05
CA ASP A 422 36.63 -34.72 11.57
C ASP A 422 35.84 -33.70 12.42
N THR A 423 34.58 -34.03 12.59
CA THR A 423 33.58 -33.50 13.54
C THR A 423 33.57 -34.25 14.88
N SER A 424 32.82 -33.69 15.84
CA SER A 424 32.14 -34.29 17.02
C SER A 424 32.68 -33.78 18.37
N GLY A 425 31.88 -33.51 19.41
CA GLY A 425 30.44 -33.63 19.64
C GLY A 425 30.13 -33.54 21.16
N PHE A 426 28.83 -33.64 21.52
CA PHE A 426 28.26 -33.98 22.85
C PHE A 426 28.21 -32.95 24.01
N VAL A 427 27.21 -32.86 24.94
CA VAL A 427 25.79 -33.30 25.13
C VAL A 427 25.26 -32.76 26.51
N ASP A 428 23.95 -32.47 26.57
CA ASP A 428 22.91 -32.49 27.65
C ASP A 428 23.00 -31.93 29.10
N ALA A 429 21.75 -31.64 29.56
CA ALA A 429 21.13 -31.56 30.91
C ALA A 429 21.07 -30.17 31.58
N GLY A 430 19.98 -29.69 32.22
CA GLY A 430 18.62 -30.17 32.51
C GLY A 430 17.91 -29.22 33.52
N ASN A 431 16.58 -29.12 33.43
CA ASN A 431 15.50 -28.68 34.38
C ASN A 431 15.77 -27.84 35.65
N THR A 432 14.94 -26.79 35.90
CA THR A 432 13.88 -26.73 36.96
C THR A 432 13.12 -25.37 37.05
N ALA A 433 11.79 -25.46 37.27
CA ALA A 433 10.76 -24.61 37.95
C ALA A 433 11.04 -23.11 38.29
N THR A 434 10.11 -22.14 38.23
CA THR A 434 8.73 -21.97 38.74
C THR A 434 8.10 -20.73 38.05
N ASP A 435 6.87 -20.75 37.51
CA ASP A 435 5.56 -20.45 38.14
C ASP A 435 5.35 -18.97 38.60
N ARG A 436 4.17 -18.41 38.25
CA ARG A 436 3.61 -17.05 38.49
C ARG A 436 3.88 -15.94 37.45
N GLN A 437 2.91 -15.73 36.54
CA GLN A 437 2.02 -14.55 36.52
C GLN A 437 1.06 -14.66 35.32
N ILE A 438 0.09 -15.55 35.49
CA ILE A 438 -1.25 -15.40 34.90
C ILE A 438 -2.00 -14.52 35.91
N ASP A 439 -2.57 -13.41 35.42
CA ASP A 439 -3.53 -12.47 36.05
C ASP A 439 -3.07 -11.00 35.95
N ARG A 440 -4.00 -10.16 35.48
CA ARG A 440 -3.90 -8.75 35.03
C ARG A 440 -3.43 -8.65 33.57
N TYR A 441 -4.27 -8.47 32.56
CA TYR A 441 -5.33 -7.47 32.41
C TYR A 441 -6.50 -8.04 31.59
N ALA A 442 -7.49 -8.59 32.29
CA ALA A 442 -8.88 -8.61 31.82
C ALA A 442 -9.51 -7.29 32.29
N SER A 443 -9.69 -6.34 31.38
CA SER A 443 -10.60 -5.17 31.45
C SER A 443 -10.02 -4.00 30.64
N GLN A 444 -10.50 -3.80 29.42
CA GLN A 444 -11.45 -2.72 29.15
C GLN A 444 -11.81 -2.68 27.65
N PRO A 445 -13.03 -2.23 27.34
CA PRO A 445 -13.78 -2.68 26.17
C PRO A 445 -13.73 -1.70 24.99
N THR A 446 -13.91 -2.31 23.81
CA THR A 446 -14.58 -1.81 22.58
C THR A 446 -14.13 -0.52 21.95
#